data_AF-I7CX40-F1
#
_entry.id   AF-I7CX40-F1
#
_cell.length_a   1.000
_cell.length_b   1.000
_cell.length_c   1.000
_cell.angle_alpha   90.00
_cell.angle_beta   90.00
_cell.angle_gamma   90.00
#
_symmetry.space_group_name_H-M   'P 1'
#
loop_
_entity.id
_entity.type
_entity.pdbx_description
1 polymer ?
#
loop_
_entity_poly.entity_id
_entity_poly.type
_entity_poly.pdbx_seq_one_letter_code
_entity_poly.pdbx_strand_id
1 'polypeptide(L)'
;MVDEDGNVKDQPVRVTRTDTGTWEVSVIDPNDTRTERHDAMRYLSVDDVLTIHELIVEDDPETDQGVQHRSDIGYATGFIEAGAFGQKPETIHEKAFHLMRLLTANHPFVDGNKRTALSSTVAFYALNGFDFDYGNEIRTLLKQLATDESEVDQQAAIEQFEETAAPIDPDVQVAVLSFFDLEERARNDYSGRDQNEG
;
A
#
# COMPACT_ATOMS: atom_id res chain seq x y z
N MET A 1 40.04 0.42 -13.96
CA MET A 1 40.95 0.21 -12.81
C MET A 1 41.20 -1.29 -12.73
N VAL A 2 42.46 -1.71 -12.59
CA VAL A 2 42.87 -3.12 -12.50
C VAL A 2 43.03 -3.45 -11.02
N ASP A 3 42.60 -4.62 -10.55
CA ASP A 3 42.86 -5.05 -9.18
C ASP A 3 44.29 -5.56 -8.99
N GLU A 4 44.66 -5.87 -7.74
CA GLU A 4 46.00 -6.32 -7.35
C GLU A 4 46.41 -7.65 -8.00
N ASP A 5 45.45 -8.39 -8.58
CA ASP A 5 45.65 -9.66 -9.29
C ASP A 5 45.74 -9.49 -10.83
N GLY A 6 45.70 -8.25 -11.33
CA GLY A 6 45.87 -7.97 -12.76
C GLY A 6 44.63 -8.19 -13.62
N ASN A 7 43.45 -8.39 -13.01
CA ASN A 7 42.21 -8.58 -13.75
C ASN A 7 41.55 -7.24 -14.07
N VAL A 8 41.08 -7.10 -15.31
CA VAL A 8 40.24 -5.95 -15.70
C VAL A 8 38.86 -6.18 -15.13
N LYS A 9 38.45 -5.36 -14.15
CA LYS A 9 37.08 -5.39 -13.63
C LYS A 9 36.12 -4.89 -14.71
N ASP A 10 35.44 -5.82 -15.37
CA ASP A 10 34.30 -5.51 -16.24
C ASP A 10 33.15 -5.00 -15.37
N GLN A 11 33.17 -3.70 -15.07
CA GLN A 11 32.03 -3.07 -14.45
C GLN A 11 30.98 -2.77 -15.52
N PRO A 12 29.70 -3.15 -15.33
CA PRO A 12 28.65 -2.78 -16.25
C PRO A 12 28.59 -1.24 -16.34
N VAL A 13 28.46 -0.70 -17.54
CA VAL A 13 28.36 0.75 -17.78
C VAL A 13 27.11 1.06 -18.58
N ARG A 14 26.46 2.19 -18.27
CA ARG A 14 25.37 2.73 -19.09
C ARG A 14 25.93 3.84 -19.96
N VAL A 15 25.59 3.80 -21.26
CA VAL A 15 25.95 4.86 -22.22
C VAL A 15 24.67 5.57 -22.66
N THR A 16 24.58 6.87 -22.39
CA THR A 16 23.44 7.72 -22.76
C THR A 16 23.88 8.83 -23.70
N ARG A 17 23.03 9.18 -24.67
CA ARG A 17 23.29 10.28 -25.61
C ARG A 17 22.61 11.54 -25.11
N THR A 18 23.37 12.62 -24.93
CA THR A 18 22.84 13.93 -24.52
C THR A 18 22.12 14.61 -25.67
N ASP A 19 21.28 15.60 -25.35
CA ASP A 19 20.56 16.41 -26.34
C ASP A 19 21.48 17.22 -27.26
N THR A 20 22.73 17.43 -26.83
CA THR A 20 23.79 18.07 -27.63
C THR A 20 24.54 17.10 -28.55
N GLY A 21 24.18 15.81 -28.55
CA GLY A 21 24.81 14.79 -29.39
C GLY A 21 26.10 14.19 -28.82
N THR A 22 26.44 14.49 -27.56
CA THR A 22 27.59 13.92 -26.85
C THR A 22 27.19 12.62 -26.16
N TRP A 23 28.14 11.71 -25.99
CA TRP A 23 27.92 10.45 -25.27
C TRP A 23 28.43 10.59 -23.83
N GLU A 24 27.57 10.27 -22.86
CA GLU A 24 27.89 10.18 -21.44
C GLU A 24 27.96 8.71 -21.03
N VAL A 25 28.98 8.33 -20.26
CA VAL A 25 29.20 6.97 -19.78
C VAL A 25 29.22 6.98 -18.26
N SER A 26 28.29 6.26 -17.64
CA SER A 26 28.16 6.16 -16.18
C SER A 26 28.39 4.72 -15.74
N VAL A 27 29.16 4.54 -14.67
CA VAL A 27 29.41 3.23 -14.05
C VAL A 27 28.14 2.77 -13.36
N ILE A 28 27.68 1.56 -13.67
CA ILE A 28 26.58 0.92 -12.98
C ILE A 28 27.18 0.24 -11.74
N ASP A 29 26.72 0.64 -10.56
CA ASP A 29 27.08 -0.05 -9.32
C ASP A 29 26.48 -1.47 -9.38
N PRO A 30 27.27 -2.55 -9.19
CA PRO A 30 26.75 -3.92 -9.23
C PRO A 30 25.75 -4.23 -8.10
N ASN A 31 25.63 -3.37 -7.08
CA ASN A 31 24.55 -3.39 -6.09
C ASN A 31 23.40 -2.43 -6.45
N ASP A 32 23.51 -1.66 -7.52
CA ASP A 32 22.42 -0.85 -8.06
C ASP A 32 21.51 -1.74 -8.91
N THR A 33 20.62 -2.43 -8.21
CA THR A 33 19.50 -3.19 -8.78
C THR A 33 18.35 -2.29 -9.26
N ARG A 34 18.58 -1.03 -9.68
CA ARG A 34 17.63 -0.28 -10.54
C ARG A 34 17.55 -0.88 -11.96
N THR A 35 17.23 -2.17 -12.02
CA THR A 35 16.31 -2.67 -13.03
C THR A 35 14.92 -2.26 -12.55
N GLU A 36 14.21 -1.47 -13.35
CA GLU A 36 13.03 -0.72 -12.97
C GLU A 36 11.88 -1.58 -12.38
N ARG A 37 11.53 -1.27 -11.12
CA ARG A 37 10.24 -1.37 -10.39
C ARG A 37 10.54 -1.86 -8.97
N HIS A 38 10.56 -0.98 -7.95
CA HIS A 38 10.33 -1.22 -6.51
C HIS A 38 10.99 -0.14 -5.61
N ASP A 39 10.63 1.13 -5.78
CA ASP A 39 11.06 2.21 -4.85
C ASP A 39 9.92 3.21 -4.53
N ALA A 40 8.74 3.01 -5.12
CA ALA A 40 7.55 3.81 -4.84
C ALA A 40 6.57 2.97 -4.02
N MET A 41 6.14 3.52 -2.89
CA MET A 41 5.11 2.93 -2.06
C MET A 41 3.83 2.71 -2.87
N ARG A 42 3.23 1.52 -2.74
CA ARG A 42 1.97 1.17 -3.39
C ARG A 42 0.81 1.53 -2.48
N TYR A 43 -0.22 2.14 -3.05
CA TYR A 43 -1.41 2.58 -2.32
C TYR A 43 -2.64 1.82 -2.82
N LEU A 44 -3.59 1.59 -1.91
CA LEU A 44 -4.91 1.08 -2.27
C LEU A 44 -5.72 2.18 -2.94
N SER A 45 -6.38 1.86 -4.05
CA SER A 45 -7.40 2.71 -4.63
C SER A 45 -8.71 2.62 -3.84
N VAL A 46 -9.65 3.53 -4.11
CA VAL A 46 -11.00 3.45 -3.55
C VAL A 46 -11.67 2.12 -3.90
N ASP A 47 -11.48 1.65 -5.14
CA ASP A 47 -12.12 0.42 -5.60
C ASP A 47 -11.50 -0.83 -4.97
N ASP A 48 -10.22 -0.78 -4.58
CA ASP A 48 -9.60 -1.87 -3.81
C ASP A 48 -10.21 -1.97 -2.41
N VAL A 49 -10.44 -0.84 -1.74
CA VAL A 49 -11.10 -0.83 -0.43
C VAL A 49 -12.56 -1.31 -0.52
N LEU A 50 -13.27 -0.95 -1.60
CA LEU A 50 -14.61 -1.46 -1.88
C LEU A 50 -14.61 -2.98 -2.11
N THR A 51 -13.67 -3.47 -2.91
CA THR A 51 -13.51 -4.92 -3.18
C THR A 51 -13.21 -5.67 -1.87
N ILE A 52 -12.33 -5.13 -1.03
CA ILE A 52 -12.05 -5.72 0.29
C ILE A 52 -13.31 -5.76 1.15
N HIS A 53 -14.15 -4.72 1.12
CA HIS A 53 -15.40 -4.71 1.86
C HIS A 53 -16.40 -5.76 1.35
N GLU A 54 -16.52 -5.93 0.03
CA GLU A 54 -17.36 -6.97 -0.57
C GLU A 54 -16.94 -8.36 -0.08
N LEU A 55 -15.64 -8.66 -0.07
CA LEU A 55 -15.12 -9.92 0.47
C LEU A 55 -15.46 -10.13 1.96
N ILE A 56 -15.43 -9.07 2.77
CA ILE A 56 -15.83 -9.14 4.19
C ILE A 56 -17.32 -9.48 4.34
N VAL A 57 -18.16 -8.89 3.50
CA VAL A 57 -19.61 -9.14 3.49
C VAL A 57 -19.94 -10.54 2.99
N GLU A 58 -19.20 -11.04 2.00
CA GLU A 58 -19.36 -12.40 1.48
C GLU A 58 -18.95 -13.47 2.52
N ASP A 59 -17.90 -13.21 3.30
CA ASP A 59 -17.42 -14.12 4.35
C ASP A 59 -18.36 -14.16 5.56
N ASP A 60 -19.07 -13.06 5.86
CA ASP A 60 -20.03 -12.98 6.94
C ASP A 60 -21.38 -12.39 6.48
N PRO A 61 -22.34 -13.25 6.11
CA PRO A 61 -23.67 -12.83 5.64
C PRO A 61 -24.51 -12.06 6.66
N GLU A 62 -24.11 -12.03 7.94
CA GLU A 62 -24.78 -11.19 8.96
C GLU A 62 -24.35 -9.71 8.86
N THR A 63 -23.32 -9.41 8.06
CA THR A 63 -22.84 -8.05 7.80
C THR A 63 -23.75 -7.35 6.80
N ASP A 64 -24.38 -6.25 7.22
CA ASP A 64 -25.20 -5.44 6.33
C ASP A 64 -24.35 -4.82 5.22
N GLN A 65 -24.79 -5.00 3.97
CA GLN A 65 -24.11 -4.46 2.80
C GLN A 65 -24.39 -2.97 2.63
N GLY A 66 -23.39 -2.22 2.16
CA GLY A 66 -23.60 -0.89 1.57
C GLY A 66 -22.55 0.14 1.93
N VAL A 67 -22.40 1.13 1.05
CA VAL A 67 -21.52 2.27 1.23
C VAL A 67 -22.33 3.48 1.68
N GLN A 68 -22.04 4.00 2.87
CA GLN A 68 -22.65 5.24 3.37
C GLN A 68 -21.98 6.47 2.75
N HIS A 69 -20.63 6.50 2.79
CA HIS A 69 -19.85 7.68 2.44
C HIS A 69 -18.62 7.30 1.61
N ARG A 70 -18.80 7.09 0.30
CA ARG A 70 -17.67 6.77 -0.62
C ARG A 70 -16.58 7.85 -0.63
N SER A 71 -16.95 9.11 -0.37
CA SER A 71 -16.00 10.21 -0.23
C SER A 71 -14.99 9.99 0.88
N ASP A 72 -15.38 9.31 1.96
CA ASP A 72 -14.51 9.11 3.13
C ASP A 72 -13.45 8.06 2.85
N ILE A 73 -13.77 7.08 1.99
CA ILE A 73 -12.79 6.15 1.43
C ILE A 73 -11.77 6.92 0.59
N GLY A 74 -12.24 7.77 -0.33
CA GLY A 74 -11.37 8.61 -1.16
C GLY A 74 -10.51 9.58 -0.35
N TYR A 75 -11.05 10.11 0.75
CA TYR A 75 -10.28 10.92 1.69
C TYR A 75 -9.21 10.10 2.40
N ALA A 76 -9.53 8.90 2.88
CA ALA A 76 -8.57 8.04 3.55
C ALA A 76 -7.39 7.67 2.64
N THR A 77 -7.68 7.18 1.43
CA THR A 77 -6.63 6.79 0.46
C THR A 77 -5.83 8.00 -0.01
N GLY A 78 -6.49 9.13 -0.31
CA GLY A 78 -5.81 10.35 -0.74
C GLY A 78 -4.96 10.98 0.36
N PHE A 79 -5.41 10.96 1.61
CA PHE A 79 -4.66 11.50 2.75
C PHE A 79 -3.35 10.74 2.98
N ILE A 80 -3.38 9.41 2.95
CA ILE A 80 -2.15 8.63 3.19
C ILE A 80 -1.13 8.79 2.06
N GLU A 81 -1.57 9.08 0.83
CA GLU A 81 -0.68 9.28 -0.32
C GLU A 81 -0.11 10.71 -0.37
N ALA A 82 -1.00 11.70 -0.38
CA ALA A 82 -0.66 13.09 -0.66
C ALA A 82 -0.55 13.96 0.61
N GLY A 83 -1.11 13.53 1.73
CA GLY A 83 -1.34 14.36 2.91
C GLY A 83 -2.49 15.35 2.71
N ALA A 84 -2.87 16.05 3.79
CA ALA A 84 -3.83 17.14 3.76
C ALA A 84 -3.53 18.18 4.85
N PHE A 85 -3.93 19.43 4.64
CA PHE A 85 -3.83 20.51 5.63
C PHE A 85 -2.42 20.70 6.24
N GLY A 86 -1.38 20.48 5.45
CA GLY A 86 0.01 20.61 5.91
C GLY A 86 0.52 19.43 6.75
N GLN A 87 -0.30 18.39 6.94
CA GLN A 87 0.10 17.14 7.54
C GLN A 87 0.22 16.07 6.45
N LYS A 88 1.34 15.36 6.43
CA LYS A 88 1.55 14.25 5.51
C LYS A 88 2.25 13.12 6.26
N PRO A 89 1.63 11.94 6.37
CA PRO A 89 2.34 10.78 6.89
C PRO A 89 3.45 10.37 5.91
N GLU A 90 4.63 10.11 6.45
CA GLU A 90 5.85 9.85 5.70
C GLU A 90 6.19 8.36 5.71
N THR A 91 6.13 7.73 6.89
CA THR A 91 6.47 6.31 7.03
C THR A 91 5.32 5.40 6.60
N ILE A 92 5.64 4.15 6.27
CA ILE A 92 4.61 3.13 6.00
C ILE A 92 3.70 2.92 7.20
N HIS A 93 4.25 2.95 8.42
CA HIS A 93 3.50 2.73 9.66
C HIS A 93 2.54 3.88 9.96
N GLU A 94 2.97 5.13 9.75
CA GLU A 94 2.10 6.31 9.85
C GLU A 94 0.94 6.23 8.84
N LYS A 95 1.24 5.87 7.60
CA LYS A 95 0.23 5.73 6.54
C LYS A 95 -0.75 4.60 6.84
N ALA A 96 -0.25 3.45 7.28
CA ALA A 96 -1.05 2.30 7.67
C ALA A 96 -1.98 2.62 8.86
N PHE A 97 -1.45 3.32 9.88
CA PHE A 97 -2.24 3.78 11.02
C PHE A 97 -3.34 4.74 10.58
N HIS A 98 -3.01 5.76 9.79
CA HIS A 98 -3.99 6.73 9.33
C HIS A 98 -5.04 6.13 8.41
N LEU A 99 -4.68 5.14 7.57
CA LEU A 99 -5.64 4.38 6.79
C LEU A 99 -6.64 3.65 7.70
N MET A 100 -6.14 2.90 8.69
CA MET A 100 -6.99 2.17 9.64
C MET A 100 -7.90 3.13 10.40
N ARG A 101 -7.32 4.22 10.93
CA ARG A 101 -8.03 5.24 11.71
C ARG A 101 -9.17 5.85 10.91
N LEU A 102 -8.89 6.37 9.71
CA LEU A 102 -9.86 7.08 8.91
C LEU A 102 -11.00 6.16 8.44
N LEU A 103 -10.69 4.95 8.00
CA LEU A 103 -11.73 3.97 7.61
C LEU A 103 -12.56 3.50 8.80
N THR A 104 -11.97 3.44 10.00
CA THR A 104 -12.68 3.04 11.21
C THR A 104 -13.59 4.15 11.73
N ALA A 105 -13.05 5.36 11.90
CA ALA A 105 -13.73 6.47 12.56
C ALA A 105 -14.73 7.19 11.66
N ASN A 106 -14.49 7.24 10.35
CA ASN A 106 -15.43 7.88 9.41
C ASN A 106 -16.62 6.99 9.06
N HIS A 107 -16.55 5.68 9.35
CA HIS A 107 -17.60 4.70 9.07
C HIS A 107 -18.16 4.77 7.63
N PRO A 108 -17.34 4.60 6.58
CA PRO A 108 -17.77 4.73 5.20
C PRO A 108 -18.80 3.67 4.75
N PHE A 109 -18.99 2.59 5.50
CA PHE A 109 -19.89 1.47 5.20
C PHE A 109 -21.03 1.34 6.21
N VAL A 110 -22.11 0.65 5.82
CA VAL A 110 -23.28 0.39 6.68
C VAL A 110 -22.87 -0.44 7.90
N ASP A 111 -22.17 -1.55 7.66
CA ASP A 111 -21.53 -2.37 8.68
C ASP A 111 -20.13 -2.78 8.20
N GLY A 112 -19.38 -3.58 8.97
CA GLY A 112 -18.10 -4.14 8.55
C GLY A 112 -16.92 -3.17 8.61
N ASN A 113 -17.14 -1.88 8.93
CA ASN A 113 -16.11 -0.81 8.93
C ASN A 113 -14.78 -1.22 9.57
N LYS A 114 -14.81 -1.76 10.80
CA LYS A 114 -13.61 -2.22 11.52
C LYS A 114 -12.87 -3.34 10.77
N ARG A 115 -13.61 -4.31 10.24
CA ARG A 115 -13.05 -5.44 9.50
C ARG A 115 -12.44 -4.98 8.19
N THR A 116 -13.14 -4.10 7.47
CA THR A 116 -12.62 -3.51 6.23
C THR A 116 -11.39 -2.64 6.48
N ALA A 117 -11.38 -1.82 7.53
CA ALA A 117 -10.22 -1.02 7.91
C ALA A 117 -9.01 -1.90 8.21
N LEU A 118 -9.20 -2.97 9.00
CA LEU A 118 -8.15 -3.93 9.33
C LEU A 118 -7.62 -4.66 8.10
N SER A 119 -8.50 -5.23 7.27
CA SER A 119 -8.10 -5.92 6.04
C SER A 119 -7.44 -4.99 5.03
N SER A 120 -7.87 -3.72 4.95
CA SER A 120 -7.22 -2.71 4.11
C SER A 120 -5.81 -2.39 4.60
N THR A 121 -5.60 -2.30 5.91
CA THR A 121 -4.24 -2.13 6.47
C THR A 121 -3.35 -3.32 6.18
N VAL A 122 -3.85 -4.55 6.35
CA VAL A 122 -3.10 -5.78 6.02
C VAL A 122 -2.74 -5.80 4.54
N ALA A 123 -3.69 -5.52 3.65
CA ALA A 123 -3.44 -5.45 2.21
C ALA A 123 -2.43 -4.36 1.85
N PHE A 124 -2.51 -3.19 2.48
CA PHE A 124 -1.54 -2.10 2.28
C PHE A 124 -0.12 -2.51 2.67
N TYR A 125 0.07 -3.20 3.81
CA TYR A 125 1.38 -3.74 4.18
C TYR A 125 1.87 -4.80 3.18
N ALA A 126 1.00 -5.74 2.79
CA ALA A 126 1.34 -6.80 1.86
C ALA A 126 1.80 -6.27 0.50
N LEU A 127 1.12 -5.24 -0.04
CA LEU A 127 1.52 -4.54 -1.28
C LEU A 127 2.91 -3.92 -1.19
N ASN A 128 3.36 -3.60 0.02
CA ASN A 128 4.63 -2.94 0.29
C ASN A 128 5.68 -3.88 0.90
N GLY A 129 5.45 -5.20 0.91
CA GLY A 129 6.44 -6.19 1.31
C GLY A 129 6.50 -6.45 2.81
N PHE A 130 5.41 -6.19 3.54
CA PHE A 130 5.30 -6.47 4.96
C PHE A 130 4.10 -7.36 5.25
N ASP A 131 4.27 -8.25 6.21
CA ASP A 131 3.20 -8.93 6.89
C ASP A 131 2.81 -8.09 8.10
N PHE A 132 1.54 -8.17 8.47
CA PHE A 132 0.99 -7.44 9.60
C PHE A 132 0.22 -8.42 10.48
N ASP A 133 0.97 -9.21 11.26
CA ASP A 133 0.43 -10.23 12.17
C ASP A 133 -0.14 -9.57 13.43
N TYR A 134 -1.39 -9.12 13.33
CA TYR A 134 -2.00 -8.29 14.34
C TYR A 134 -2.47 -9.09 15.57
N GLY A 135 -2.00 -8.65 16.74
CA GLY A 135 -2.37 -9.19 18.05
C GLY A 135 -3.63 -8.58 18.66
N ASN A 136 -3.76 -8.72 19.98
CA ASN A 136 -4.89 -8.17 20.74
C ASN A 136 -4.78 -6.66 20.93
N GLU A 137 -3.57 -6.13 20.87
CA GLU A 137 -3.19 -4.73 20.98
C GLU A 137 -3.86 -3.95 19.84
N ILE A 138 -3.63 -4.38 18.59
CA ILE A 138 -4.24 -3.80 17.40
C ILE A 138 -5.78 -3.92 17.42
N ARG A 139 -6.32 -5.07 17.86
CA ARG A 139 -7.78 -5.24 18.00
C ARG A 139 -8.38 -4.30 19.04
N THR A 140 -7.65 -3.96 20.09
CA THR A 140 -8.08 -3.04 21.15
C THR A 140 -8.05 -1.61 20.63
N LEU A 141 -6.95 -1.23 19.98
CA LEU A 141 -6.81 0.05 19.30
C LEU A 141 -7.92 0.28 18.27
N LEU A 142 -8.21 -0.71 17.42
CA LEU A 142 -9.29 -0.65 16.44
C LEU A 142 -10.67 -0.42 17.07
N LYS A 143 -10.92 -0.98 18.26
CA LYS A 143 -12.16 -0.72 19.01
C LYS A 143 -12.19 0.71 19.56
N GLN A 144 -11.08 1.21 20.09
CA GLN A 144 -10.97 2.57 20.60
C GLN A 144 -11.18 3.59 19.49
N LEU A 145 -10.54 3.41 18.34
CA LEU A 145 -10.72 4.25 17.15
C LEU A 145 -12.19 4.34 16.70
N ALA A 146 -12.97 3.27 16.88
CA ALA A 146 -14.39 3.23 16.53
C ALA A 146 -15.31 3.89 17.57
N THR A 147 -14.85 4.14 18.79
CA THR A 147 -15.69 4.66 19.88
C THR A 147 -15.30 6.06 20.31
N ASP A 148 -14.00 6.32 20.48
CA ASP A 148 -13.46 7.59 20.89
C ASP A 148 -12.01 7.69 20.40
N GLU A 149 -11.87 8.19 19.18
CA GLU A 149 -10.57 8.38 18.54
C GLU A 149 -9.67 9.35 19.34
N SER A 150 -10.26 10.33 20.04
CA SER A 150 -9.50 11.41 20.68
C SER A 150 -8.66 10.94 21.88
N GLU A 151 -9.01 9.80 22.46
CA GLU A 151 -8.28 9.15 23.56
C GLU A 151 -7.11 8.28 23.07
N VAL A 152 -6.96 8.08 21.76
CA VAL A 152 -5.87 7.28 21.20
C VAL A 152 -4.60 8.12 21.12
N ASP A 153 -3.56 7.66 21.83
CA ASP A 153 -2.21 8.16 21.64
C ASP A 153 -1.69 7.73 20.27
N GLN A 154 -1.68 8.67 19.33
CA GLN A 154 -1.26 8.42 17.96
C GLN A 154 0.19 7.92 17.88
N GLN A 155 1.11 8.46 18.69
CA GLN A 155 2.51 8.08 18.59
C GLN A 155 2.70 6.64 19.07
N ALA A 156 2.14 6.30 20.24
CA ALA A 156 2.19 4.94 20.76
C ALA A 156 1.52 3.92 19.82
N ALA A 157 0.42 4.32 19.15
CA ALA A 157 -0.23 3.47 18.16
C ALA A 157 0.65 3.21 16.92
N ILE A 158 1.37 4.23 16.43
CA ILE A 158 2.29 4.06 15.29
C ILE A 158 3.48 3.16 15.68
N GLU A 159 4.05 3.36 16.87
CA GLU A 159 5.12 2.49 17.40
C GLU A 159 4.64 1.03 17.47
N GLN A 160 3.41 0.79 17.95
CA GLN A 160 2.82 -0.55 17.96
C GLN A 160 2.66 -1.14 16.55
N PHE A 161 2.31 -0.32 15.54
CA PHE A 161 2.22 -0.75 14.15
C PHE A 161 3.58 -1.16 13.58
N GLU A 162 4.63 -0.42 13.93
CA GLU A 162 6.00 -0.74 13.54
C GLU A 162 6.47 -2.06 14.17
N GLU A 163 6.21 -2.27 15.47
CA GLU A 163 6.54 -3.53 16.16
C GLU A 163 5.76 -4.73 15.63
N THR A 164 4.55 -4.51 15.11
CA THR A 164 3.68 -5.57 14.58
C THR A 164 4.08 -5.98 13.15
N ALA A 165 4.64 -5.06 12.37
CA ALA A 165 4.95 -5.30 10.97
C ALA A 165 6.29 -6.05 10.81
N ALA A 166 6.31 -7.07 9.95
CA ALA A 166 7.51 -7.84 9.65
C ALA A 166 7.72 -7.94 8.12
N PRO A 167 8.95 -7.87 7.60
CA PRO A 167 9.18 -8.09 6.17
C PRO A 167 8.72 -9.49 5.73
N ILE A 168 8.07 -9.58 4.56
CA ILE A 168 7.76 -10.88 3.95
C ILE A 168 8.90 -11.38 3.09
N ASP A 169 8.87 -12.69 2.84
CA ASP A 169 9.74 -13.30 1.84
C ASP A 169 9.50 -12.68 0.45
N PRO A 170 10.55 -12.27 -0.29
CA PRO A 170 10.42 -11.67 -1.61
C PRO A 170 9.60 -12.53 -2.60
N ASP A 171 9.67 -13.86 -2.52
CA ASP A 171 8.90 -14.74 -3.40
C ASP A 171 7.39 -14.65 -3.10
N VAL A 172 7.03 -14.49 -1.81
CA VAL A 172 5.66 -14.23 -1.38
C VAL A 172 5.20 -12.86 -1.85
N GLN A 173 6.07 -11.84 -1.77
CA GLN A 173 5.76 -10.50 -2.28
C GLN A 173 5.47 -10.51 -3.78
N VAL A 174 6.29 -11.20 -4.58
CA VAL A 174 6.07 -11.34 -6.02
C VAL A 174 4.73 -12.01 -6.31
N ALA A 175 4.37 -13.05 -5.55
CA ALA A 175 3.09 -13.71 -5.70
C ALA A 175 1.92 -12.76 -5.40
N VAL A 176 1.98 -12.01 -4.28
CA VAL A 176 0.97 -11.02 -3.91
C VAL A 176 0.80 -9.97 -5.02
N LEU A 177 1.89 -9.38 -5.50
CA LEU A 177 1.84 -8.37 -6.54
C LEU A 177 1.28 -8.91 -7.86
N SER A 178 1.64 -10.14 -8.22
CA SER A 178 1.11 -10.78 -9.43
C SER A 178 -0.41 -10.98 -9.35
N PHE A 179 -0.94 -11.29 -8.17
CA PHE A 179 -2.37 -11.43 -7.94
C PHE A 179 -3.09 -10.08 -8.11
N PHE A 180 -2.60 -9.02 -7.46
CA PHE A 180 -3.18 -7.68 -7.58
C PHE A 180 -3.10 -7.13 -9.02
N ASP A 181 -1.98 -7.30 -9.72
CA ASP A 181 -1.81 -6.87 -11.12
C ASP A 181 -2.77 -7.60 -12.07
N LEU A 182 -3.11 -8.87 -11.79
CA LEU A 182 -4.06 -9.64 -12.60
C LEU A 182 -5.51 -9.18 -12.38
N GLU A 183 -5.89 -8.94 -11.13
CA GLU A 183 -7.20 -8.39 -10.77
C GLU A 183 -7.41 -6.99 -11.38
N GLU A 184 -6.40 -6.13 -11.32
CA GLU A 184 -6.46 -4.79 -11.93
C GLU A 184 -6.65 -4.86 -13.45
N ARG A 185 -5.94 -5.78 -14.13
CA ARG A 185 -6.13 -6.00 -15.58
C ARG A 185 -7.53 -6.50 -15.90
N ALA A 186 -8.04 -7.47 -15.13
CA ALA A 186 -9.40 -7.98 -15.31
C ALA A 186 -10.44 -6.86 -15.14
N ARG A 187 -10.29 -6.02 -14.10
CA ARG A 187 -11.16 -4.87 -13.84
C ARG A 187 -11.14 -3.85 -15.00
N ASN A 188 -9.96 -3.51 -15.51
CA ASN A 188 -9.81 -2.57 -16.63
C ASN A 188 -10.39 -3.11 -17.95
N ASP A 189 -10.25 -4.41 -18.21
CA ASP A 189 -10.81 -5.06 -19.39
C ASP A 189 -12.35 -5.10 -19.36
N TYR A 190 -12.97 -5.18 -18.17
CA TYR A 190 -14.43 -5.09 -18.01
C TYR A 190 -14.96 -3.65 -18.18
N SER A 191 -14.29 -2.66 -17.59
CA SER A 191 -14.62 -1.24 -17.72
C SER A 191 -14.58 -0.74 -19.18
N GLY A 192 -13.68 -1.28 -20.01
CA GLY A 192 -13.54 -0.93 -21.42
C GLY A 192 -14.64 -1.46 -22.35
N ARG A 193 -15.46 -2.43 -21.93
CA ARG A 193 -16.56 -2.97 -22.76
C ARG A 193 -17.84 -2.15 -22.67
N ASP A 194 -18.14 -1.54 -21.53
CA ASP A 194 -19.37 -0.76 -21.34
C ASP A 194 -19.33 0.65 -21.98
N GLN A 195 -18.17 1.08 -22.47
CA GLN A 195 -18.00 2.39 -23.13
C GLN A 195 -18.21 2.35 -24.66
N ASN A 196 -18.53 1.19 -25.24
CA ASN A 196 -18.68 1.00 -26.70
C ASN A 196 -20.08 0.58 -27.16
N GLU A 197 -21.06 0.61 -26.27
CA GLU A 197 -22.49 0.47 -26.60
C GLU A 197 -23.24 1.74 -26.18
N GLY A 198 -23.19 2.77 -27.04
CA GLY A 198 -23.91 4.04 -26.86
C GLY A 198 -24.00 4.84 -28.15
#